data_AF-A0A2E1AFR4-F1
#
_entry.id   AF-A0A2E1AFR4-F1
#
_cell.length_a   1.000
_cell.length_b   1.000
_cell.length_c   1.000
_cell.angle_alpha   90.00
_cell.angle_beta   90.00
_cell.angle_gamma   90.00
#
_symmetry.space_group_name_H-M   'P 1'
#
loop_
_entity.id
_entity.type
_entity.pdbx_description
1 polymer ?
#
loop_
_entity_poly.entity_id
_entity_poly.type
_entity_poly.pdbx_seq_one_letter_code
_entity_poly.pdbx_strand_id
1 'polypeptide(L)' 'MEKQKSEQKLNPAGMAIGLAIGAGVGVATGNMGIGMSMGIAMGVAFGIAMGQNMESDQA' A
#
# COMPACT_ATOMS: atom_id res chain seq x y z
N MET A 1 7.46 -7.34 29.10
CA MET A 1 7.49 -7.34 27.62
C MET A 1 6.48 -6.30 27.14
N GLU A 2 6.88 -5.03 27.14
CA GLU A 2 6.08 -3.99 26.52
C GLU A 2 6.18 -4.19 25.01
N LYS A 3 5.09 -4.68 24.40
CA LYS A 3 4.97 -4.71 22.95
C LYS A 3 4.98 -3.25 22.49
N GLN A 4 6.13 -2.76 22.04
CA GLN A 4 6.22 -1.53 21.26
C GLN A 4 5.21 -1.67 20.11
N LYS A 5 4.11 -0.94 20.22
CA LYS A 5 3.12 -0.80 19.16
C LYS A 5 3.80 0.06 18.11
N SER A 6 4.58 -0.56 17.23
CA SER A 6 5.11 0.11 16.04
C SER A 6 3.90 0.71 15.34
N GLU A 7 3.76 2.03 15.38
CA GLU A 7 2.79 2.72 14.52
C GLU A 7 3.28 2.45 13.11
N GLN A 8 2.74 1.40 12.47
CA GLN A 8 2.94 1.18 11.04
C GLN A 8 2.29 2.36 10.34
N LYS A 9 3.07 3.41 10.12
CA LYS A 9 2.66 4.61 9.41
C LYS A 9 2.44 4.20 7.96
N LEU A 10 1.21 3.87 7.63
CA LEU A 10 0.81 3.59 6.26
C LEU A 10 0.87 4.89 5.47
N ASN A 11 1.81 4.99 4.53
CA ASN A 11 1.85 6.13 3.64
C ASN A 11 0.62 6.10 2.70
N PRO A 12 -0.27 7.12 2.73
CA PRO A 12 -1.48 7.14 1.88
C PRO A 12 -1.16 7.11 0.38
N ALA A 13 0.04 7.55 -0.03
CA ALA A 13 0.49 7.44 -1.41
C ALA A 13 0.57 5.98 -1.89
N GLY A 14 0.94 5.05 -1.00
CA GLY A 14 0.98 3.62 -1.32
C GLY A 14 -0.40 3.10 -1.70
N MET A 15 -1.42 3.45 -0.92
CA MET A 15 -2.80 3.11 -1.23
C MET A 15 -3.28 3.73 -2.54
N ALA A 16 -2.98 5.01 -2.80
CA ALA A 16 -3.36 5.66 -4.05
C ALA A 16 -2.76 4.96 -5.29
N ILE A 17 -1.47 4.60 -5.23
CA ILE A 17 -0.77 3.87 -6.29
C ILE A 17 -1.39 2.48 -6.47
N GLY A 18 -1.56 1.73 -5.38
CA GLY A 18 -2.14 0.38 -5.42
C GLY A 18 -3.54 0.36 -6.02
N LEU A 19 -4.39 1.31 -5.64
CA LEU A 19 -5.76 1.43 -6.17
C LEU A 19 -5.76 1.82 -7.66
N ALA A 20 -4.88 2.73 -8.09
CA ALA A 20 -4.77 3.10 -9.50
C ALA A 20 -4.35 1.91 -10.37
N ILE A 21 -3.36 1.14 -9.92
CA ILE A 21 -2.91 -0.08 -10.59
C ILE A 21 -4.03 -1.13 -10.59
N GLY A 22 -4.62 -1.40 -9.44
CA GLY A 22 -5.67 -2.42 -9.30
C GLY A 22 -6.91 -2.12 -10.14
N ALA A 23 -7.35 -0.87 -10.19
CA ALA A 23 -8.43 -0.43 -11.06
C ALA A 23 -8.05 -0.57 -12.54
N GLY A 24 -6.85 -0.15 -12.94
CA GLY A 24 -6.38 -0.28 -14.32
C GLY A 24 -6.30 -1.73 -14.79
N VAL A 25 -5.73 -2.62 -13.97
CA VAL A 25 -5.66 -4.06 -14.24
C VAL A 25 -7.05 -4.69 -14.25
N GLY A 26 -7.92 -4.33 -13.30
CA GLY A 26 -9.29 -4.84 -13.22
C GLY A 26 -10.12 -4.49 -14.46
N VAL A 27 -10.00 -3.26 -14.95
CA VAL A 27 -10.64 -2.82 -16.20
C VAL A 27 -10.04 -3.53 -17.41
N ALA A 28 -8.71 -3.61 -17.50
CA ALA A 28 -8.02 -4.23 -18.63
C ALA A 28 -8.31 -5.74 -18.77
N THR A 29 -8.48 -6.43 -17.65
CA THR A 29 -8.77 -7.87 -17.61
C THR A 29 -10.25 -8.20 -17.59
N GLY A 30 -11.13 -7.19 -17.42
CA GLY A 30 -12.56 -7.40 -17.19
C GLY A 30 -12.88 -8.08 -15.85
N ASN A 31 -11.92 -8.16 -14.93
CA ASN A 31 -12.08 -8.80 -13.63
C ASN A 31 -11.63 -7.87 -12.50
N MET A 32 -12.58 -7.07 -12.00
CA MET A 32 -12.35 -6.14 -10.88
C MET A 32 -11.96 -6.86 -9.59
N GLY A 33 -12.40 -8.11 -9.37
CA GLY A 33 -12.04 -8.87 -8.17
C GLY A 33 -10.54 -9.15 -8.09
N ILE A 34 -9.95 -9.60 -9.20
CA ILE A 34 -8.50 -9.85 -9.29
C ILE A 34 -7.73 -8.53 -9.26
N GLY A 35 -8.17 -7.54 -10.05
CA GLY A 35 -7.51 -6.23 -10.08
C GLY A 35 -7.45 -5.56 -8.71
N MET A 36 -8.58 -5.48 -7.99
CA MET A 36 -8.64 -4.84 -6.68
C MET A 36 -7.91 -5.61 -5.58
N SER A 37 -7.99 -6.95 -5.56
CA SER A 37 -7.27 -7.75 -4.56
C SER A 37 -5.75 -7.56 -4.68
N MET A 38 -5.22 -7.54 -5.92
CA MET A 38 -3.82 -7.27 -6.19
C MET A 38 -3.46 -5.81 -5.87
N GLY A 39 -4.29 -4.85 -6.28
CA GLY A 39 -4.07 -3.43 -6.03
C GLY A 39 -4.03 -3.08 -4.54
N ILE A 40 -4.92 -3.64 -3.73
CA ILE A 40 -4.93 -3.45 -2.27
C ILE A 40 -3.68 -4.07 -1.65
N ALA A 41 -3.31 -5.30 -2.04
CA ALA A 41 -2.11 -5.96 -1.50
C ALA A 41 -0.83 -5.16 -1.81
N MET A 42 -0.68 -4.68 -3.05
CA MET A 42 0.44 -3.83 -3.46
C MET A 42 0.40 -2.47 -2.77
N GLY A 43 -0.78 -1.86 -2.63
CA GLY A 43 -0.93 -0.55 -1.99
C GLY A 43 -0.55 -0.56 -0.51
N VAL A 44 -0.92 -1.62 0.21
CA VAL A 44 -0.49 -1.84 1.60
C VAL A 44 1.01 -2.09 1.66
N ALA A 45 1.56 -2.95 0.79
CA ALA A 45 2.99 -3.25 0.77
C ALA A 45 3.84 -1.98 0.51
N PHE A 46 3.47 -1.19 -0.49
CA PHE A 46 4.12 0.08 -0.78
C PHE A 46 3.88 1.12 0.31
N GLY A 47 2.68 1.17 0.90
CA GLY A 47 2.35 2.09 2.00
C GLY A 47 3.23 1.83 3.23
N ILE A 48 3.48 0.56 3.56
CA ILE A 48 4.40 0.16 4.63
C ILE A 48 5.85 0.47 4.24
N ALA A 49 6.29 0.05 3.04
CA ALA A 49 7.67 0.25 2.60
C ALA A 49 8.04 1.74 2.52
N MET A 50 7.18 2.59 1.96
CA MET A 50 7.43 4.03 1.87
C MET A 50 7.27 4.74 3.23
N GLY A 51 6.38 4.26 4.10
CA GLY A 51 6.24 4.78 5.46
C GLY A 51 7.48 4.57 6.31
N GLN A 52 8.17 3.43 6.14
CA GLN A 52 9.42 3.11 6.83
C GLN A 52 10.60 3.99 6.37
N ASN A 53 10.64 4.39 5.10
CA ASN A 53 11.73 5.22 4.56
C ASN A 53 11.62 6.71 4.95
N MET A 54 10.42 7.20 5.30
CA MET A 54 10.23 8.59 5.73
C MET A 54 10.55 8.81 7.22
N GLU A 55 10.68 7.74 8.02
CA GLU A 55 11.10 7.85 9.42
C GLU A 55 12.62 8.03 9.54
N SER A 56 13.39 7.57 8.55
CA SER A 56 14.85 7.71 8.50
C SER A 56 15.35 9.08 8.00
N ASP A 57 14.48 9.91 7.42
CA ASP A 57 14.87 11.21 6.81
C ASP A 57 14.49 12.43 7.69
N GLN A 58 14.14 12.19 8.97
CA GLN A 58 13.84 13.23 9.97
C GLN A 58 14.75 13.17 11.21
N ALA A 59 15.92 12.50 11.14
CA ALA A 59 16.92 12.45 12.21
C ALA A 59 18.13 13.38 11.94
#